data_AF-K1U109-F1
#
_entry.id   AF-K1U109-F1
#
_cell.length_a   1.000
_cell.length_b   1.000
_cell.length_c   1.000
_cell.angle_alpha   90.00
_cell.angle_beta   90.00
_cell.angle_gamma   90.00
#
_symmetry.space_group_name_H-M   'P 1'
#
loop_
_entity.id
_entity.type
_entity.pdbx_description
1 polymer ?
#
loop_
_entity_poly.entity_id
_entity_poly.type
_entity_poly.pdbx_seq_one_letter_code
_entity_poly.pdbx_strand_id
1 'polypeptide(L)'
;GFIRVRIDGQMYELGEDEITLDKKKKHNVDVVVDRLIIKEGIRARLTESVETAMKYANNLVTIDVPGQEEKIYSQNYACTDCGISFEELTPRMFSFNNPFGACPECTGIGYLMRIDEDLIIPDKDKTLYDGVKAFGASTMKKGDTMAKMYFESIAKHYGVKIKDVPIKKLPKDFLNKILYGTGDEVIDFEYTSAAGNQKIFY
;
A
#
# COMPACT_ATOMS: atom_id res chain seq x y z
N GLY A 1 -45.74 -1.05 -2.96
CA GLY A 1 -44.52 -1.00 -3.79
C GLY A 1 -44.16 0.45 -4.05
N PHE A 2 -42.94 0.73 -4.49
CA PHE A 2 -42.54 2.08 -4.90
C PHE A 2 -43.08 2.40 -6.29
N ILE A 3 -43.35 3.69 -6.54
CA ILE A 3 -43.95 4.15 -7.81
C ILE A 3 -42.94 4.95 -8.64
N ARG A 4 -41.92 5.55 -8.01
CA ARG A 4 -40.98 6.44 -8.70
C ARG A 4 -39.54 6.09 -8.37
N VAL A 5 -38.69 6.25 -9.37
CA VAL A 5 -37.24 6.12 -9.25
C VAL A 5 -36.56 7.28 -9.94
N ARG A 6 -35.38 7.65 -9.46
CA ARG A 6 -34.49 8.60 -10.11
C ARG A 6 -33.27 7.83 -10.60
N ILE A 7 -33.02 7.84 -11.90
CA ILE A 7 -31.91 7.13 -12.53
C ILE A 7 -31.04 8.17 -13.21
N ASP A 8 -29.77 8.25 -12.79
CA ASP A 8 -28.79 9.21 -13.32
C ASP A 8 -29.31 10.66 -13.37
N GLY A 9 -30.09 11.04 -12.34
CA GLY A 9 -30.70 12.37 -12.21
C GLY A 9 -32.04 12.56 -12.93
N GLN A 10 -32.51 11.59 -13.72
CA GLN A 10 -33.81 11.64 -14.40
C GLN A 10 -34.87 10.86 -13.65
N MET A 11 -36.08 11.41 -13.55
CA MET A 11 -37.20 10.78 -12.83
C MET A 11 -38.00 9.87 -13.77
N TYR A 12 -38.35 8.68 -13.29
CA TYR A 12 -39.16 7.68 -13.98
C TYR A 12 -40.27 7.16 -13.07
N GLU A 13 -41.41 6.79 -13.65
CA GLU A 13 -42.51 6.09 -12.99
C GLU A 13 -42.44 4.58 -13.28
N LEU A 14 -42.31 3.79 -12.20
CA LEU A 14 -42.25 2.34 -12.25
C LEU A 14 -43.59 1.77 -12.72
N GLY A 15 -43.58 1.12 -13.88
CA GLY A 15 -44.73 0.45 -14.48
C GLY A 15 -45.35 1.17 -15.68
N GLU A 16 -45.08 2.47 -15.84
CA GLU A 16 -45.47 3.23 -17.02
C GLU A 16 -44.29 3.44 -17.98
N ASP A 17 -43.12 3.80 -17.44
CA ASP A 17 -41.94 4.09 -18.25
C ASP A 17 -41.13 2.82 -18.58
N GLU A 18 -40.63 2.74 -19.81
CA GLU A 18 -39.66 1.73 -20.22
C GLU A 18 -38.24 2.15 -19.77
N ILE A 19 -37.70 1.43 -18.80
CA ILE A 19 -36.38 1.73 -18.21
C ILE A 19 -35.35 0.74 -18.74
N THR A 20 -34.39 1.23 -19.54
CA THR A 20 -33.28 0.41 -20.05
C THR A 20 -31.94 0.96 -19.56
N LEU A 21 -31.16 0.12 -18.87
CA LEU A 21 -29.84 0.48 -18.33
C LEU A 21 -28.71 -0.17 -19.14
N ASP A 22 -27.64 0.58 -19.38
CA ASP A 22 -26.45 0.08 -20.07
C ASP A 22 -25.57 -0.70 -19.09
N LYS A 23 -25.49 -2.02 -19.26
CA LYS A 23 -24.71 -2.92 -18.40
C LYS A 23 -23.21 -2.57 -18.32
N LYS A 24 -22.69 -1.78 -19.26
CA LYS A 24 -21.27 -1.37 -19.28
C LYS A 24 -21.01 -0.07 -18.52
N LYS A 25 -22.05 0.63 -18.07
CA LYS A 25 -21.94 1.92 -17.36
C LYS A 25 -22.34 1.76 -15.89
N LYS A 26 -21.74 2.60 -15.04
CA LYS A 26 -22.22 2.77 -13.67
C LYS A 26 -23.45 3.67 -13.71
N HIS A 27 -24.46 3.30 -12.95
CA HIS A 27 -25.72 4.02 -12.84
C HIS A 27 -26.00 4.35 -11.38
N ASN A 28 -26.53 5.54 -11.12
CA ASN A 28 -27.07 5.92 -9.82
C ASN A 28 -28.59 5.73 -9.85
N VAL A 29 -29.12 4.88 -8.97
CA VAL A 29 -30.54 4.55 -8.92
C VAL A 29 -31.06 4.85 -7.53
N ASP A 30 -31.82 5.94 -7.40
CA ASP A 30 -32.49 6.31 -6.17
C ASP A 30 -33.97 5.92 -6.24
N VAL A 31 -34.49 5.35 -5.16
CA VAL A 31 -35.93 5.10 -5.02
C VAL A 31 -36.56 6.28 -4.31
N VAL A 32 -37.62 6.85 -4.89
CA VAL A 32 -38.32 7.98 -4.30
C VAL A 32 -39.32 7.46 -3.27
N VAL A 33 -38.99 7.64 -1.98
CA VAL A 33 -39.78 7.09 -0.88
C VAL A 33 -40.98 7.97 -0.52
N ASP A 34 -40.78 9.27 -0.34
CA ASP A 34 -41.87 10.21 -0.02
C ASP A 34 -41.52 11.63 -0.52
N ARG A 35 -42.54 12.48 -0.68
CA ARG A 35 -42.41 13.93 -0.90
C ARG A 35 -43.14 14.65 0.22
N LEU A 36 -42.39 15.35 1.05
CA LEU A 36 -42.88 15.93 2.29
C LEU A 36 -42.86 17.45 2.23
N ILE A 37 -43.88 18.08 2.84
CA ILE A 37 -43.92 19.52 3.08
C ILE A 37 -43.76 19.73 4.58
N ILE A 38 -42.70 20.42 5.00
CA ILE A 38 -42.41 20.64 6.42
C ILE A 38 -43.50 21.50 7.06
N LYS A 39 -44.20 20.93 8.04
CA LYS A 39 -45.24 21.59 8.84
C LYS A 39 -45.24 21.05 10.26
N GLU A 40 -45.93 21.74 11.17
CA GLU A 40 -46.09 21.28 12.54
C GLU A 40 -46.75 19.89 12.58
N GLY A 41 -46.24 19.00 13.44
CA GLY A 41 -46.73 17.62 13.58
C GLY A 41 -46.21 16.59 12.55
N ILE A 42 -45.37 16.97 11.58
CA ILE A 42 -44.89 16.04 10.53
C ILE A 42 -43.89 14.98 11.01
N ARG A 43 -43.34 15.12 12.23
CA ARG A 43 -42.23 14.29 12.73
C ARG A 43 -42.45 12.79 12.54
N ALA A 44 -43.62 12.27 12.90
CA ALA A 44 -43.90 10.82 12.78
C ALA A 44 -43.79 10.31 11.33
N ARG A 45 -44.40 11.03 10.38
CA ARG A 45 -44.32 10.68 8.96
C ARG A 45 -42.90 10.83 8.41
N LEU A 46 -42.21 11.90 8.78
CA LEU A 46 -40.81 12.11 8.38
C LEU A 46 -39.92 10.95 8.86
N THR A 47 -40.08 10.51 10.12
CA THR A 47 -39.36 9.37 10.67
C THR A 47 -39.65 8.10 9.88
N GLU A 48 -40.91 7.78 9.60
CA GLU A 48 -41.30 6.60 8.83
C GLU A 48 -40.71 6.61 7.40
N SER A 49 -40.72 7.77 6.73
CA SER A 49 -40.12 7.92 5.40
C SER A 49 -38.60 7.73 5.44
N VAL A 50 -37.92 8.29 6.44
CA VAL A 50 -36.45 8.16 6.60
C VAL A 50 -36.06 6.73 6.92
N GLU A 51 -36.75 6.06 7.85
CA GLU A 51 -36.51 4.65 8.18
C GLU A 51 -36.72 3.75 6.97
N THR A 52 -37.78 4.01 6.19
CA THR A 52 -38.06 3.28 4.95
C THR A 52 -36.91 3.48 3.95
N ALA A 53 -36.48 4.73 3.71
CA ALA A 53 -35.38 5.01 2.79
C ALA A 53 -34.09 4.29 3.21
N MET A 54 -33.69 4.43 4.47
CA MET A 54 -32.50 3.78 5.02
C MET A 54 -32.57 2.25 4.91
N LYS A 55 -33.73 1.65 5.16
CA LYS A 55 -33.92 0.19 5.05
C LYS A 55 -33.67 -0.34 3.63
N TYR A 56 -34.07 0.40 2.60
CA TYR A 56 -33.92 -0.03 1.20
C TYR A 56 -32.63 0.45 0.53
N ALA A 57 -31.92 1.41 1.12
CA ALA A 57 -30.69 2.00 0.58
C ALA A 57 -29.46 1.76 1.48
N ASN A 58 -29.39 0.61 2.16
CA ASN A 58 -28.25 0.20 2.99
C ASN A 58 -27.83 1.28 4.02
N ASN A 59 -28.80 1.78 4.78
CA ASN A 59 -28.67 2.83 5.79
C ASN A 59 -28.26 4.22 5.25
N LEU A 60 -28.49 4.47 3.96
CA LEU A 60 -28.34 5.78 3.34
C LEU A 60 -29.69 6.42 3.09
N VAL A 61 -29.74 7.75 3.14
CA VAL A 61 -30.88 8.52 2.66
C VAL A 61 -30.39 9.82 2.02
N THR A 62 -30.91 10.11 0.84
CA THR A 62 -30.68 11.39 0.17
C THR A 62 -31.89 12.28 0.40
N ILE A 63 -31.66 13.50 0.87
CA ILE A 63 -32.68 14.54 1.05
C ILE A 63 -32.44 15.61 -0.02
N ASP A 64 -33.37 15.69 -0.96
CA ASP A 64 -33.43 16.73 -1.98
C ASP A 64 -34.45 17.79 -1.58
N VAL A 65 -33.97 19.02 -1.36
CA VAL A 65 -34.81 20.19 -1.06
C VAL A 65 -34.76 21.14 -2.25
N PRO A 66 -35.91 21.48 -2.87
CA PRO A 66 -35.93 22.34 -4.05
C PRO A 66 -35.17 23.65 -3.83
N GLY A 67 -34.20 23.93 -4.71
CA GLY A 67 -33.38 25.13 -4.66
C GLY A 67 -32.21 25.06 -3.66
N GLN A 68 -31.93 23.90 -3.07
CA GLN A 68 -30.75 23.64 -2.25
C GLN A 68 -29.92 22.49 -2.83
N GLU A 69 -28.70 22.32 -2.34
CA GLU A 69 -27.89 21.15 -2.64
C GLU A 69 -28.47 19.91 -1.96
N GLU A 70 -28.42 18.78 -2.67
CA GLU A 70 -28.80 17.47 -2.13
C GLU A 70 -27.88 17.09 -0.97
N LYS A 71 -28.47 16.52 0.08
CA LYS A 71 -27.72 16.07 1.27
C LYS A 71 -27.91 14.58 1.46
N ILE A 72 -26.80 13.86 1.54
CA ILE A 72 -26.77 12.44 1.85
C ILE A 72 -26.49 12.28 3.35
N TYR A 73 -27.27 11.44 4.00
CA TYR A 73 -27.06 11.00 5.37
C TYR A 73 -26.82 9.49 5.40
N SER A 74 -25.90 9.06 6.26
CA SER A 74 -25.59 7.64 6.48
C SER A 74 -25.70 7.31 7.97
N GLN A 75 -26.27 6.16 8.31
CA GLN A 75 -26.08 5.57 9.65
C GLN A 75 -24.83 4.69 9.73
N ASN A 76 -24.18 4.41 8.60
CA ASN A 76 -22.91 3.68 8.61
C ASN A 76 -21.77 4.66 8.93
N TYR A 77 -20.69 4.18 9.55
CA TYR A 77 -19.43 4.92 9.60
C TYR A 77 -18.72 4.86 8.23
N ALA A 78 -19.43 5.24 7.18
CA ALA A 78 -18.97 5.18 5.80
C ALA A 78 -18.92 6.56 5.17
N CYS A 79 -17.82 6.85 4.49
CA CYS A 79 -17.71 8.01 3.65
C CYS A 79 -18.46 7.74 2.34
N THR A 80 -19.47 8.58 2.05
CA THR A 80 -20.30 8.48 0.85
C THR A 80 -19.55 8.83 -0.43
N ASP A 81 -18.42 9.54 -0.34
CA ASP A 81 -17.65 10.00 -1.50
C ASP A 81 -16.59 8.99 -1.94
N CYS A 82 -15.89 8.36 -0.99
CA CYS A 82 -14.78 7.44 -1.27
C CYS A 82 -15.09 5.97 -0.97
N GLY A 83 -16.27 5.66 -0.42
CA GLY A 83 -16.72 4.30 -0.15
C GLY A 83 -15.97 3.58 0.98
N ILE A 84 -15.10 4.29 1.71
CA ILE A 84 -14.45 3.74 2.90
C ILE A 84 -15.50 3.62 3.99
N SER A 85 -15.70 2.39 4.47
CA SER A 85 -16.59 2.08 5.58
C SER A 85 -15.78 1.54 6.75
N PHE A 86 -16.12 1.99 7.95
CA PHE A 86 -15.61 1.47 9.21
C PHE A 86 -16.71 0.71 9.95
N GLU A 87 -16.29 -0.26 10.75
CA GLU A 87 -17.14 -0.79 11.82
C GLU A 87 -17.34 0.28 12.90
N GLU A 88 -18.28 0.04 13.81
CA GLU A 88 -18.48 0.93 14.96
C GLU A 88 -17.18 1.11 15.75
N LEU A 89 -16.83 2.35 16.05
CA LEU A 89 -15.59 2.67 16.75
C LEU A 89 -15.63 2.07 18.16
N THR A 90 -14.77 1.09 18.41
CA THR A 90 -14.59 0.51 19.74
C THR A 90 -13.23 0.87 20.32
N PRO A 91 -13.08 0.97 21.66
CA PRO A 91 -11.79 1.30 22.29
C PRO A 91 -10.63 0.37 21.89
N ARG A 92 -10.93 -0.87 21.51
CA ARG A 92 -9.92 -1.88 21.13
C ARG A 92 -9.24 -1.55 19.79
N MET A 93 -9.92 -0.83 18.89
CA MET A 93 -9.35 -0.38 17.61
C MET A 93 -8.26 0.67 17.79
N PHE A 94 -8.19 1.31 18.96
CA PHE A 94 -7.16 2.29 19.30
C PHE A 94 -6.03 1.70 20.15
N SER A 95 -6.06 0.38 20.39
CA SER A 95 -5.03 -0.31 21.16
C SER A 95 -4.01 -0.92 20.21
N PHE A 96 -2.77 -0.42 20.27
CA PHE A 96 -1.63 -1.04 19.57
C PHE A 96 -1.30 -2.44 20.10
N ASN A 97 -1.78 -2.79 21.30
CA ASN A 97 -1.66 -4.13 21.88
C ASN A 97 -2.75 -5.10 21.40
N ASN A 98 -3.67 -4.65 20.54
CA ASN A 98 -4.75 -5.46 20.02
C ASN A 98 -4.60 -5.60 18.49
N PRO A 99 -4.71 -6.81 17.90
CA PRO A 99 -4.64 -6.99 16.45
C PRO A 99 -5.58 -6.09 15.64
N PHE A 100 -6.73 -5.71 16.18
CA PHE A 100 -7.69 -4.81 15.54
C PHE A 100 -7.20 -3.35 15.44
N GLY A 101 -6.31 -2.91 16.33
CA GLY A 101 -5.75 -1.55 16.33
C GLY A 101 -4.26 -1.48 16.01
N ALA A 102 -3.59 -2.63 15.92
CA ALA A 102 -2.18 -2.73 15.63
C ALA A 102 -1.91 -2.52 14.14
N CYS A 103 -0.85 -1.75 13.83
CA CYS A 103 -0.35 -1.65 12.46
C CYS A 103 0.06 -3.05 11.96
N PRO A 104 -0.37 -3.48 10.77
CA PRO A 104 -0.10 -4.83 10.27
C PRO A 104 1.39 -5.07 9.95
N GLU A 105 2.15 -4.02 9.65
CA GLU A 105 3.57 -4.16 9.31
C GLU A 105 4.46 -4.35 10.54
N CYS A 106 4.26 -3.51 11.57
CA CYS A 106 5.08 -3.56 12.79
C CYS A 106 4.37 -4.26 13.94
N THR A 107 3.17 -4.81 13.71
CA THR A 107 2.33 -5.51 14.69
C THR A 107 2.16 -4.74 16.00
N GLY A 108 2.04 -3.41 15.90
CA GLY A 108 1.85 -2.53 17.06
C GLY A 108 3.12 -2.19 17.85
N ILE A 109 4.30 -2.66 17.42
CA ILE A 109 5.59 -2.37 18.07
C ILE A 109 6.05 -0.92 17.83
N GLY A 110 5.67 -0.34 16.69
CA GLY A 110 5.98 1.05 16.33
C GLY A 110 7.36 1.25 15.69
N TYR A 111 8.16 0.20 15.54
CA TYR A 111 9.41 0.22 14.78
C TYR A 111 9.65 -1.09 14.04
N LEU A 112 10.47 -1.03 13.00
CA LEU A 112 10.95 -2.19 12.25
C LEU A 112 12.46 -2.28 12.38
N MET A 113 12.97 -3.48 12.66
CA MET A 113 14.41 -3.72 12.61
C MET A 113 14.84 -3.86 11.15
N ARG A 114 15.69 -2.94 10.71
CA ARG A 114 16.30 -2.94 9.38
C ARG A 114 17.82 -2.90 9.53
N ILE A 115 18.50 -3.38 8.49
CA ILE A 115 19.94 -3.25 8.38
C ILE A 115 20.26 -1.79 8.02
N ASP A 116 21.22 -1.21 8.72
CA ASP A 116 21.72 0.14 8.46
C ASP A 116 23.02 0.05 7.65
N GLU A 117 23.02 0.66 6.46
CA GLU A 117 24.19 0.71 5.57
C GLU A 117 25.39 1.39 6.23
N ASP A 118 25.16 2.42 7.05
CA ASP A 118 26.23 3.17 7.69
C ASP A 118 26.85 2.35 8.85
N LEU A 119 26.14 1.37 9.40
CA LEU A 119 26.73 0.39 10.32
C LEU A 119 27.52 -0.70 9.59
N ILE A 120 27.15 -1.04 8.35
CA ILE A 120 27.90 -2.00 7.51
C ILE A 120 29.18 -1.36 6.96
N ILE A 121 29.09 -0.11 6.49
CA ILE A 121 30.18 0.66 5.88
C ILE A 121 30.36 1.99 6.63
N PRO A 122 30.88 1.94 7.88
CA PRO A 122 30.99 3.13 8.72
C PRO A 122 32.01 4.15 8.23
N ASP A 123 32.99 3.70 7.44
CA ASP A 123 34.07 4.54 6.94
C ASP A 123 34.18 4.38 5.42
N LYS A 124 33.53 5.29 4.70
CA LYS A 124 33.46 5.30 3.23
C LYS A 124 34.76 5.85 2.58
N ASP A 125 35.71 6.34 3.37
CA ASP A 125 37.05 6.73 2.91
C ASP A 125 37.97 5.53 2.71
N LYS A 126 37.65 4.39 3.32
CA LYS A 126 38.33 3.12 3.12
C LYS A 126 37.91 2.43 1.82
N THR A 127 38.71 1.46 1.40
CA THR A 127 38.38 0.58 0.27
C THR A 127 37.35 -0.48 0.69
N LEU A 128 36.70 -1.16 -0.27
CA LEU A 128 35.81 -2.29 0.04
C LEU A 128 36.49 -3.38 0.89
N TYR A 129 37.83 -3.50 0.78
CA TYR A 129 38.64 -4.45 1.54
C TYR A 129 38.79 -4.13 3.03
N ASP A 130 38.57 -2.87 3.42
CA ASP A 130 38.79 -2.38 4.78
C ASP A 130 37.57 -1.72 5.42
N GLY A 131 36.70 -1.14 4.60
CA GLY A 131 35.58 -0.31 5.04
C GLY A 131 34.32 -1.11 5.36
N VAL A 132 34.20 -2.34 4.82
CA VAL A 132 33.04 -3.20 5.05
C VAL A 132 33.26 -4.05 6.30
N LYS A 133 32.36 -3.92 7.28
CA LYS A 133 32.42 -4.65 8.56
C LYS A 133 31.51 -5.88 8.65
N ALA A 134 30.71 -6.16 7.63
CA ALA A 134 29.80 -7.29 7.61
C ALA A 134 30.49 -8.63 7.25
N PHE A 135 29.90 -9.74 7.73
CA PHE A 135 30.15 -11.15 7.38
C PHE A 135 31.43 -11.43 6.56
N GLY A 136 32.54 -11.73 7.25
CA GLY A 136 33.77 -12.23 6.61
C GLY A 136 34.60 -11.20 5.84
N ALA A 137 34.14 -9.94 5.71
CA ALA A 137 34.89 -8.88 5.04
C ALA A 137 36.17 -8.46 5.80
N SER A 138 36.21 -8.68 7.12
CA SER A 138 37.32 -8.32 8.00
C SER A 138 38.63 -9.10 7.76
N THR A 139 38.59 -10.15 6.94
CA THR A 139 39.76 -10.98 6.60
C THR A 139 40.13 -10.95 5.12
N MET A 140 39.51 -10.11 4.29
CA MET A 140 39.78 -10.06 2.83
C MET A 140 41.21 -9.66 2.47
N LYS A 141 41.93 -8.98 3.37
CA LYS A 141 43.37 -8.69 3.22
C LYS A 141 44.29 -9.84 3.61
N LYS A 142 43.80 -10.81 4.37
CA LYS A 142 44.62 -11.86 4.99
C LYS A 142 44.69 -13.15 4.16
N GLY A 143 43.99 -13.23 3.03
CA GLY A 143 44.03 -14.35 2.10
C GLY A 143 42.92 -14.29 1.05
N ASP A 144 42.84 -15.32 0.21
CA ASP A 144 41.77 -15.48 -0.77
C ASP A 144 40.50 -16.01 -0.09
N THR A 145 39.70 -15.08 0.43
CA THR A 145 38.44 -15.40 1.09
C THR A 145 37.28 -15.39 0.09
N MET A 146 36.20 -16.11 0.41
CA MET A 146 34.97 -16.09 -0.40
C MET A 146 34.40 -14.66 -0.55
N ALA A 147 34.48 -13.84 0.50
CA ALA A 147 34.05 -12.44 0.43
C ALA A 147 34.85 -11.66 -0.63
N LYS A 148 36.18 -11.81 -0.64
CA LYS A 148 37.05 -11.19 -1.64
C LYS A 148 36.68 -11.64 -3.05
N MET A 149 36.48 -12.95 -3.25
CA MET A 149 36.04 -13.52 -4.51
C MET A 149 34.72 -12.89 -5.01
N TYR A 150 33.71 -12.73 -4.14
CA TYR A 150 32.44 -12.12 -4.52
C TYR A 150 32.60 -10.67 -4.97
N PHE A 151 33.29 -9.83 -4.19
CA PHE A 151 33.50 -8.43 -4.58
C PHE A 151 34.28 -8.30 -5.89
N GLU A 152 35.34 -9.10 -6.08
CA GLU A 152 36.17 -9.04 -7.28
C GLU A 152 35.45 -9.57 -8.52
N SER A 153 34.60 -10.59 -8.39
CA SER A 153 33.83 -11.12 -9.51
C SER A 153 32.73 -10.16 -9.95
N ILE A 154 31.99 -9.57 -9.00
CA ILE A 154 30.97 -8.54 -9.29
C ILE A 154 31.65 -7.31 -9.93
N ALA A 155 32.81 -6.90 -9.41
CA ALA A 155 33.60 -5.81 -9.99
C ALA A 155 34.06 -6.10 -11.42
N LYS A 156 34.55 -7.32 -11.68
CA LYS A 156 34.95 -7.77 -13.02
C LYS A 156 33.78 -7.77 -13.99
N HIS A 157 32.63 -8.30 -13.57
CA HIS A 157 31.40 -8.37 -14.37
C HIS A 157 30.92 -6.99 -14.82
N TYR A 158 30.91 -6.01 -13.92
CA TYR A 158 30.49 -4.63 -14.23
C TYR A 158 31.64 -3.71 -14.70
N GLY A 159 32.86 -4.23 -14.88
CA GLY A 159 34.02 -3.45 -15.30
C GLY A 159 34.44 -2.34 -14.33
N VAL A 160 34.11 -2.48 -13.05
CA VAL A 160 34.40 -1.46 -12.02
C VAL A 160 35.73 -1.76 -11.33
N LYS A 161 36.64 -0.78 -11.32
CA LYS A 161 37.88 -0.89 -10.54
C LYS A 161 37.60 -0.64 -9.06
N ILE A 162 37.74 -1.68 -8.23
CA ILE A 162 37.54 -1.60 -6.77
C ILE A 162 38.84 -1.57 -5.95
N LYS A 163 39.94 -2.09 -6.51
CA LYS A 163 41.23 -2.16 -5.82
C LYS A 163 41.84 -0.77 -5.66
N ASP A 164 42.24 -0.46 -4.43
CA ASP A 164 42.82 0.84 -4.02
C ASP A 164 41.88 2.05 -4.26
N VAL A 165 40.57 1.80 -4.42
CA VAL A 165 39.56 2.85 -4.60
C VAL A 165 38.72 2.98 -3.32
N PRO A 166 38.66 4.18 -2.71
CA PRO A 166 37.74 4.47 -1.61
C PRO A 166 36.27 4.21 -1.99
N ILE A 167 35.48 3.65 -1.08
CA ILE A 167 34.07 3.30 -1.32
C ILE A 167 33.27 4.52 -1.79
N LYS A 168 33.52 5.71 -1.21
CA LYS A 168 32.85 6.96 -1.61
C LYS A 168 33.08 7.37 -3.07
N LYS A 169 34.11 6.83 -3.73
CA LYS A 169 34.44 7.10 -5.14
C LYS A 169 33.88 6.04 -6.09
N LEU A 170 33.30 4.95 -5.58
CA LEU A 170 32.68 3.92 -6.40
C LEU A 170 31.35 4.42 -6.97
N PRO A 171 30.94 3.94 -8.16
CA PRO A 171 29.62 4.23 -8.70
C PRO A 171 28.52 3.78 -7.73
N LYS A 172 27.51 4.64 -7.52
CA LYS A 172 26.39 4.32 -6.62
C LYS A 172 25.62 3.09 -7.07
N ASP A 173 25.41 2.93 -8.38
CA ASP A 173 24.73 1.75 -8.94
C ASP A 173 25.47 0.46 -8.59
N PHE A 174 26.79 0.45 -8.75
CA PHE A 174 27.63 -0.69 -8.36
C PHE A 174 27.53 -1.00 -6.86
N LEU A 175 27.56 0.03 -6.00
CA LEU A 175 27.42 -0.18 -4.56
C LEU A 175 26.03 -0.72 -4.19
N ASN A 176 24.98 -0.27 -4.87
CA ASN A 176 23.62 -0.81 -4.68
C ASN A 176 23.55 -2.30 -5.05
N LYS A 177 24.21 -2.72 -6.15
CA LYS A 177 24.26 -4.14 -6.53
C LYS A 177 24.98 -5.00 -5.48
N ILE A 178 25.99 -4.44 -4.81
CA ILE A 178 26.65 -5.09 -3.67
C ILE A 178 25.71 -5.21 -2.46
N LEU A 179 24.97 -4.15 -2.13
CA LEU A 179 24.17 -4.08 -0.90
C LEU A 179 22.80 -4.77 -1.01
N TYR A 180 22.19 -4.70 -2.19
CA TYR A 180 20.80 -5.12 -2.45
C TYR A 180 20.69 -6.27 -3.45
N GLY A 181 21.81 -6.70 -4.03
CA GLY A 181 21.86 -7.77 -5.02
C GLY A 181 21.64 -7.28 -6.46
N THR A 182 21.78 -8.21 -7.39
CA THR A 182 21.74 -7.96 -8.85
C THR A 182 20.39 -8.32 -9.48
N GLY A 183 19.39 -8.63 -8.66
CA GLY A 183 18.10 -9.14 -9.11
C GLY A 183 18.23 -10.54 -9.71
N ASP A 184 17.81 -10.70 -10.97
CA ASP A 184 17.84 -11.97 -11.70
C ASP A 184 19.12 -12.17 -12.53
N GLU A 185 20.06 -11.22 -12.50
CA GLU A 185 21.30 -11.30 -13.26
C GLU A 185 22.28 -12.30 -12.63
N VAL A 186 22.64 -13.33 -13.40
CA VAL A 186 23.61 -14.37 -13.02
C VAL A 186 25.03 -13.85 -13.25
N ILE A 187 25.90 -14.02 -12.25
CA ILE A 187 27.30 -13.59 -12.29
C ILE A 187 28.18 -14.81 -12.06
N ASP A 188 29.14 -15.04 -12.96
CA ASP A 188 30.11 -16.10 -12.82
C ASP A 188 31.15 -15.77 -11.74
N PHE A 189 31.39 -16.70 -10.82
CA PHE A 189 32.39 -16.56 -9.76
C PHE A 189 33.55 -17.53 -9.95
N GLU A 190 34.78 -17.02 -10.00
CA GLU A 190 36.00 -17.83 -10.09
C GLU A 190 36.65 -17.98 -8.72
N TYR A 191 36.68 -19.20 -8.17
CA TYR A 191 37.39 -19.52 -6.93
C TYR A 191 38.61 -20.39 -7.20
N THR A 192 39.74 -20.04 -6.59
CA THR A 192 40.92 -20.92 -6.56
C THR A 192 41.04 -21.53 -5.18
N SER A 193 40.95 -22.86 -5.09
CA SER A 193 41.14 -23.59 -3.84
C SER A 193 42.60 -23.59 -3.39
N ALA A 194 42.86 -23.85 -2.11
CA ALA A 194 44.21 -23.95 -1.56
C ALA A 194 45.11 -25.01 -2.25
N ALA A 195 44.52 -25.98 -2.94
CA ALA A 195 45.23 -27.00 -3.73
C ALA A 195 45.52 -26.57 -5.19
N GLY A 196 45.19 -25.33 -5.57
CA GLY A 196 45.39 -24.79 -6.93
C GLY A 196 44.27 -25.12 -7.92
N ASN A 197 43.25 -25.88 -7.53
CA ASN A 197 42.11 -26.17 -8.41
C ASN A 197 41.21 -24.94 -8.53
N GLN A 198 40.98 -24.48 -9.76
CA GLN A 198 40.00 -23.44 -10.08
C GLN A 198 38.61 -24.04 -10.28
N LYS A 199 37.59 -23.42 -9.70
CA LYS A 199 36.18 -23.76 -9.90
C LYS A 199 35.40 -22.50 -10.26
N ILE A 200 34.55 -22.62 -11.28
CA ILE A 200 33.58 -21.59 -11.66
C ILE A 200 32.24 -21.98 -11.01
N PHE A 201 31.63 -21.03 -10.30
CA PHE A 201 30.30 -21.15 -9.74
C PHE A 201 29.35 -20.22 -10.52
N TYR A 202 28.12 -20.70 -10.76
CA TYR A 202 27.02 -19.96 -11.38
C TYR A 202 26.04 -19.49 -10.30
#